data_AF-A0A6A6MUJ8-F1
#
_entry.id   AF-A0A6A6MUJ8-F1
#
_cell.length_a   1.000
_cell.length_b   1.000
_cell.length_c   1.000
_cell.angle_alpha   90.00
_cell.angle_beta   90.00
_cell.angle_gamma   90.00
#
_symmetry.space_group_name_H-M   'P 1'
#
loop_
_entity.id
_entity.type
_entity.pdbx_description
1 polymer ?
#
loop_
_entity_poly.entity_id
_entity_poly.type
_entity_poly.pdbx_seq_one_letter_code
_entity_poly.pdbx_strand_id
1 'polypeptide(L)' 'MKKSLYTTVLLIALISAAAGDHSDECVYTLYVKTGSIIKAGTDSKISVALGDPQGALFGSQTFNPGA' A
#
# COMPACT_ATOMS: atom_id res chain seq x y z
N MET A 1 2.62 -16.56 45.78
CA MET A 1 3.44 -16.70 44.56
C MET A 1 2.60 -17.01 43.31
N LYS A 2 1.72 -18.03 43.33
CA LYS A 2 0.92 -18.45 42.16
C LYS A 2 -0.02 -17.36 41.59
N LYS A 3 -0.66 -16.57 42.45
CA LYS A 3 -1.55 -15.45 42.04
C LYS A 3 -0.82 -14.39 41.23
N SER A 4 0.41 -14.06 41.62
CA SER A 4 1.26 -13.10 40.92
C SER A 4 1.62 -13.60 39.51
N LEU A 5 1.87 -14.91 39.35
CA LEU A 5 2.18 -15.51 38.06
C LEU A 5 1.00 -15.39 37.08
N TYR A 6 -0.23 -15.67 37.53
CA TYR A 6 -1.43 -15.52 36.69
C TYR A 6 -1.67 -14.08 36.26
N THR A 7 -1.45 -13.12 37.15
CA THR A 7 -1.58 -11.69 36.82
C THR A 7 -0.56 -11.28 35.75
N THR A 8 0.70 -11.74 35.86
CA THR A 8 1.73 -11.44 34.86
C THR A 8 1.41 -12.08 33.50
N VAL A 9 0.96 -13.33 33.48
CA VAL A 9 0.57 -14.03 32.24
C VAL A 9 -0.63 -13.34 31.57
N LEU A 10 -1.63 -12.93 32.35
CA LEU A 10 -2.79 -12.20 31.84
C LEU A 10 -2.38 -10.84 31.25
N LEU A 11 -1.47 -10.12 31.91
CA LEU A 11 -0.98 -8.82 31.44
C LEU A 11 -0.24 -8.94 30.11
N ILE A 12 0.61 -9.97 29.96
CA ILE A 12 1.34 -10.23 28.72
C ILE A 12 0.37 -10.58 27.57
N ALA A 13 -0.64 -11.40 27.83
CA ALA A 13 -1.64 -11.77 26.83
C ALA A 13 -2.45 -10.56 26.33
N LEU A 14 -2.77 -9.62 27.22
CA LEU A 14 -3.48 -8.39 26.86
C LEU A 14 -2.64 -7.43 26.00
N ILE A 15 -1.33 -7.34 26.27
CA ILE A 15 -0.41 -6.51 25.49
C ILE A 15 -0.26 -7.05 24.05
N SER A 16 -0.14 -8.37 23.89
CA SER A 16 -0.04 -8.99 22.56
C SER A 16 -1.30 -8.83 21.72
N ALA A 17 -2.49 -8.77 22.34
CA ALA A 17 -3.74 -8.53 21.62
C ALA A 17 -3.94 -7.06 21.22
N ALA A 18 -3.24 -6.13 21.88
CA ALA A 18 -3.27 -4.70 21.59
C ALA A 18 -2.21 -4.26 20.58
N ALA A 19 -1.30 -5.16 20.17
CA ALA A 19 -0.45 -4.96 19.00
C ALA A 19 -1.34 -4.99 17.76
N GLY A 20 -1.99 -3.85 17.49
CA GLY A 20 -2.92 -3.68 16.40
C GLY A 20 -2.28 -4.01 15.05
N ASP A 21 -3.15 -4.40 14.11
CA ASP A 21 -2.83 -4.56 12.71
C ASP A 21 -2.18 -3.26 12.21
N HIS A 22 -0.85 -3.24 12.11
CA HIS A 22 -0.16 -2.17 11.43
C HIS A 22 -0.45 -2.42 9.95
N SER A 23 -1.61 -1.94 9.50
CA SER A 23 -1.93 -1.84 8.08
C SER A 23 -0.95 -0.82 7.52
N ASP A 24 0.25 -1.28 7.19
CA ASP A 24 1.21 -0.54 6.39
C ASP A 24 0.50 -0.23 5.06
N GLU A 25 -0.13 0.93 4.99
CA GLU A 25 -0.69 1.46 3.77
C GLU A 25 0.49 1.70 2.82
N CYS A 26 0.77 0.72 1.95
CA CYS A 26 1.83 0.79 0.96
C CYS A 26 1.46 1.81 -0.13
N VAL A 27 1.87 3.07 0.06
CA VAL A 27 1.61 4.14 -0.90
C VAL A 27 2.71 4.18 -1.97
N TYR A 28 2.32 3.95 -3.23
CA TYR A 28 3.21 4.04 -4.39
C TYR A 28 2.94 5.34 -5.16
N THR A 29 3.98 6.16 -5.33
CA THR A 29 3.92 7.35 -6.20
C THR A 29 4.59 7.05 -7.53
N LEU A 30 3.84 7.03 -8.63
CA LEU A 30 4.39 7.02 -9.98
C LEU A 30 4.36 8.43 -10.57
N TYR A 31 5.53 8.92 -10.99
CA TYR A 31 5.65 10.17 -11.73
C TYR A 31 5.86 9.87 -13.22
N VAL A 32 4.99 10.41 -14.07
CA VAL A 32 5.03 10.23 -15.52
C VAL A 32 5.27 11.59 -16.17
N LYS A 33 6.41 11.73 -16.85
CA LYS A 33 6.77 12.94 -17.60
C LYS A 33 6.66 12.67 -19.10
N THR A 34 5.83 13.43 -19.79
CA THR A 34 5.73 13.42 -21.26
C THR A 34 6.89 14.19 -21.89
N GLY A 35 7.08 14.03 -23.20
CA GLY A 35 8.10 14.77 -23.95
C GLY A 35 7.84 16.29 -23.93
N SER A 36 8.86 17.09 -24.25
CA SER A 36 8.78 18.55 -24.20
C SER A 36 8.49 19.22 -25.55
N ILE A 37 8.10 18.43 -26.57
CA ILE A 37 7.77 18.94 -27.90
C ILE A 37 6.26 19.20 -28.02
N ILE A 38 5.87 20.04 -28.98
CA ILE A 38 4.46 20.31 -29.27
C ILE A 38 3.75 18.98 -29.59
N LYS A 39 2.65 18.69 -28.89
CA LYS A 39 1.86 17.44 -28.98
C LYS A 39 2.59 16.17 -28.53
N ALA A 40 3.47 16.28 -27.54
CA ALA A 40 4.16 15.11 -26.97
C ALA A 40 3.27 14.26 -26.04
N GLY A 41 2.13 14.78 -25.61
CA GLY A 41 1.20 14.01 -24.78
C GLY A 41 0.11 13.32 -25.58
N THR A 42 -0.98 12.93 -24.91
CA THR A 42 -2.06 12.16 -25.53
C THR A 42 -3.40 12.51 -24.92
N ASP A 43 -4.47 12.44 -25.72
CA ASP A 43 -5.85 12.51 -25.25
C ASP A 43 -6.38 11.15 -24.75
N SER A 44 -5.57 10.09 -24.90
CA SER A 44 -5.92 8.74 -24.46
C SER A 44 -5.79 8.60 -22.95
N LYS A 45 -6.59 7.68 -22.38
CA LYS A 45 -6.41 7.23 -21.01
C LYS A 45 -5.19 6.32 -20.93
N ILE A 46 -4.30 6.57 -19.97
CA ILE A 46 -3.18 5.70 -19.61
C ILE A 46 -3.49 5.04 -18.27
N SER A 47 -3.27 3.73 -18.19
CA SER A 47 -3.48 2.93 -16.98
C SER A 47 -2.16 2.34 -16.47
N VAL A 48 -1.97 2.37 -15.16
CA VAL A 48 -0.91 1.68 -14.42
C VAL A 48 -1.57 0.55 -13.67
N ALA A 49 -0.95 -0.62 -13.64
CA ALA A 49 -1.35 -1.74 -12.80
C ALA A 49 -0.14 -2.27 -12.02
N LEU A 50 -0.34 -2.59 -10.74
CA LEU A 50 0.65 -3.22 -9.89
C LEU A 50 0.34 -4.71 -9.79
N GLY A 51 1.36 -5.54 -10.01
CA GLY A 51 1.30 -6.99 -9.95
C GLY A 51 2.24 -7.56 -8.91
N ASP A 52 1.88 -8.71 -8.35
CA ASP A 52 2.73 -9.49 -7.45
C ASP A 52 3.78 -10.31 -8.23
N PRO A 53 4.73 -10.98 -7.55
CA PRO A 53 5.74 -11.82 -8.21
C PRO A 53 5.17 -12.99 -9.02
N GLN A 54 3.93 -13.40 -8.76
CA GLN A 54 3.21 -14.44 -9.49
C GLN A 54 2.45 -13.87 -10.70
N GLY A 55 2.43 -12.54 -10.87
CA GLY A 55 1.77 -11.81 -11.95
C GLY A 55 0.31 -11.46 -11.68
N ALA A 56 -0.21 -11.68 -10.47
CA ALA A 56 -1.57 -11.29 -10.12
C ALA A 56 -1.64 -9.78 -9.83
N LEU A 57 -2.64 -9.10 -10.39
CA LEU A 57 -2.82 -7.65 -10.25
C LEU A 57 -3.55 -7.31 -8.94
N PHE A 58 -3.08 -6.30 -8.20
CA PHE A 58 -3.67 -5.87 -6.93
C PHE A 58 -3.94 -4.36 -6.82
N GLY A 59 -3.61 -3.57 -7.85
CA GLY A 59 -3.96 -2.16 -7.91
C GLY A 59 -3.91 -1.64 -9.32
N SER A 60 -4.82 -0.73 -9.69
CA SER A 60 -4.77 -0.04 -10.97
C SER A 60 -5.25 1.40 -10.88
N GLN A 61 -4.54 2.31 -11.56
CA GLN A 61 -4.88 3.71 -11.65
C GLN A 61 -4.88 4.15 -13.10
N THR A 62 -5.89 4.91 -13.50
CA THR A 62 -6.02 5.44 -14.86
C THR A 62 -6.01 6.96 -14.83
N PHE A 63 -5.17 7.57 -15.66
CA PHE A 63 -5.01 9.02 -15.78
C PHE A 63 -4.96 9.45 -17.25
N ASN A 64 -5.22 10.72 -17.53
CA ASN A 64 -5.03 11.31 -18.84
C ASN A 64 -3.81 12.26 -18.76
N PRO A 65 -2.72 12.02 -19.50
CA PRO A 65 -1.52 12.86 -19.43
C PRO A 65 -1.70 14.26 -20.02
N GLY A 66 -2.72 14.47 -20.86
CA GLY A 66 -2.90 15.69 -21.64
C GLY A 66 -1.85 15.82 -22.75
N ALA A 67 -2.21 16.40 -23.90
CA ALA A 67 -1.33 16.62 -25.05
C ALA A 67 -0.74 18.03 -25.12
#